data_AF-A0A101HL04-F1
#
_entry.id   AF-A0A101HL04-F1
#
_cell.length_a   1.000
_cell.length_b   1.000
_cell.length_c   1.000
_cell.angle_alpha   90.00
_cell.angle_beta   90.00
_cell.angle_gamma   90.00
#
_symmetry.space_group_name_H-M   'P 1'
#
loop_
_entity.id
_entity.type
_entity.pdbx_description
1 polymer ?
#
loop_
_entity_poly.entity_id
_entity_poly.type
_entity_poly.pdbx_seq_one_letter_code
_entity_poly.pdbx_strand_id
1 'polypeptide(L)'
;EYANMTEPLGKKVFTGKNNTYHTEYYTSGYTTQSYKVYDIHVDLPMTIGDRFLDEYNKPAHGMMSDLDQFRQFFPGLYFTTSFGKSTIINVSFTSLNVHYHYTEAGGSSTGEDTVRTDALRLYITPDVTQINTIRSSNQQLLEENDSHTYVKSPAGVVTEITFPFSEIHQELKSRALNLANFTLYALPDAMENPLVKISPPDYLLLVNRDSLAGFFEKGKLPDNITSFLSDKFDATTYSYKFNNISSMMNYYNRTMGENPEDLIYYLIPVDAIFTTVQQSPYSYGSQTLTDLNNQMWPTAALLDKREGNLKIELIFSNY
;
A
#
# COMPACT_ATOMS: atom_id res chain seq x y z
N GLU A 1 -11.52 13.28 -20.61
CA GLU A 1 -11.23 11.88 -20.23
C GLU A 1 -9.78 11.57 -20.60
N TYR A 2 -9.04 10.88 -19.73
CA TYR A 2 -7.61 10.60 -19.95
C TYR A 2 -7.33 9.36 -20.80
N ALA A 3 -8.35 8.50 -21.03
CA ALA A 3 -8.27 7.34 -21.91
C ALA A 3 -9.67 6.96 -22.42
N ASN A 4 -9.77 6.47 -23.66
CA ASN A 4 -11.01 5.89 -24.19
C ASN A 4 -11.14 4.42 -23.77
N MET A 5 -12.05 4.14 -22.84
CA MET A 5 -12.23 2.80 -22.27
C MET A 5 -13.06 1.84 -23.14
N THR A 6 -13.69 2.32 -24.21
CA THR A 6 -14.50 1.47 -25.10
C THR A 6 -13.66 0.78 -26.18
N GLU A 7 -12.47 1.31 -26.47
CA GLU A 7 -11.58 0.85 -27.54
C GLU A 7 -10.15 0.64 -26.99
N PRO A 8 -9.91 -0.44 -26.24
CA PRO A 8 -8.59 -0.69 -25.68
C PRO A 8 -7.59 -1.10 -26.77
N LEU A 9 -6.36 -0.59 -26.65
CA LEU A 9 -5.26 -0.84 -27.59
C LEU A 9 -4.83 -2.31 -27.63
N GLY A 10 -4.89 -3.00 -26.49
CA GLY A 10 -4.55 -4.41 -26.38
C GLY A 10 -5.36 -5.08 -25.28
N LYS A 11 -5.52 -6.41 -25.37
CA LYS A 11 -6.22 -7.23 -24.37
C LYS A 11 -5.46 -8.53 -24.16
N LYS A 12 -5.38 -8.98 -22.91
CA LYS A 12 -4.84 -10.30 -22.57
C LYS A 12 -5.67 -10.94 -21.48
N VAL A 13 -5.96 -12.23 -21.64
CA VAL A 13 -6.48 -13.08 -20.57
C VAL A 13 -5.30 -13.64 -19.80
N PHE A 14 -5.37 -13.54 -18.48
CA PHE A 14 -4.36 -14.08 -17.56
C PHE A 14 -5.05 -14.78 -16.38
N THR A 15 -4.29 -15.57 -15.64
CA THR A 15 -4.71 -16.17 -14.36
C THR A 15 -3.60 -15.97 -13.33
N GLY A 16 -3.92 -16.12 -12.03
CA GLY A 16 -2.92 -15.97 -10.96
C GLY A 16 -1.77 -16.97 -11.04
N LYS A 17 -1.95 -18.10 -11.74
CA LYS A 17 -0.91 -19.07 -12.08
C LYS A 17 -0.77 -19.11 -13.60
N ASN A 18 -0.31 -18.02 -14.19
CA ASN A 18 -0.20 -17.91 -15.63
C ASN A 18 0.75 -18.99 -16.18
N ASN A 19 0.51 -19.44 -17.41
CA ASN A 19 1.38 -20.45 -18.04
C ASN A 19 2.69 -19.84 -18.55
N THR A 20 2.71 -18.54 -18.82
CA THR A 20 3.92 -17.78 -19.14
C THR A 20 4.55 -17.29 -17.86
N TYR A 21 5.76 -17.76 -17.60
CA TYR A 21 6.56 -17.37 -16.44
C TYR A 21 8.04 -17.58 -16.75
N HIS A 22 8.89 -16.89 -16.00
CA HIS A 22 10.31 -17.17 -15.91
C HIS A 22 10.73 -17.36 -14.45
N THR A 23 11.96 -17.83 -14.26
CA THR A 23 12.55 -18.00 -12.93
C THR A 23 13.57 -16.91 -12.71
N GLU A 24 13.40 -16.13 -11.66
CA GLU A 24 14.40 -15.19 -11.19
C GLU A 24 15.13 -15.77 -9.98
N TYR A 25 16.37 -15.32 -9.76
CA TYR A 25 17.23 -15.77 -8.67
C TYR A 25 17.64 -14.55 -7.85
N TYR A 26 17.39 -14.61 -6.55
CA TYR A 26 17.82 -13.59 -5.59
C TYR A 26 18.91 -14.19 -4.71
N THR A 27 20.10 -13.59 -4.76
CA THR A 27 21.24 -14.01 -3.96
C THR A 27 21.50 -12.97 -2.87
N SER A 28 21.46 -13.39 -1.61
CA SER A 28 21.85 -12.59 -0.46
C SER A 28 22.83 -13.37 0.39
N GLY A 29 24.07 -12.87 0.49
CA GLY A 29 25.17 -13.59 1.14
C GLY A 29 25.44 -14.93 0.45
N TYR A 30 25.32 -16.03 1.19
CA TYR A 30 25.54 -17.40 0.69
C TYR A 30 24.24 -18.12 0.29
N THR A 31 23.09 -17.44 0.36
CA THR A 31 21.79 -18.04 0.05
C THR A 31 21.30 -17.51 -1.29
N THR A 32 20.97 -18.42 -2.20
CA THR A 32 20.25 -18.11 -3.44
C THR A 32 18.85 -18.70 -3.34
N GLN A 33 17.84 -17.85 -3.49
CA GLN A 33 16.44 -18.26 -3.58
C GLN A 33 15.97 -18.08 -5.03
N SER A 34 15.28 -19.09 -5.56
CA SER A 34 14.62 -19.00 -6.86
C SER A 34 13.15 -18.67 -6.67
N TYR A 35 12.64 -17.71 -7.43
CA TYR A 35 11.22 -17.37 -7.42
C TYR A 35 10.67 -17.37 -8.84
N LYS A 36 9.43 -17.79 -8.97
CA LYS A 36 8.71 -17.84 -10.24
C LYS A 36 8.00 -16.51 -10.45
N VAL A 37 8.34 -15.81 -11.52
CA VAL A 37 7.71 -14.56 -11.93
C VAL A 37 6.78 -14.87 -13.09
N TYR A 38 5.50 -14.53 -12.94
CA TYR A 38 4.48 -14.75 -13.95
C TYR A 38 4.37 -13.55 -14.86
N ASP A 39 4.46 -13.77 -16.17
CA ASP A 39 4.48 -12.70 -17.15
C ASP A 39 3.10 -12.52 -17.79
N ILE A 40 2.68 -11.26 -17.97
CA ILE A 40 1.48 -10.92 -18.72
C ILE A 40 1.90 -10.09 -19.93
N HIS A 41 2.01 -10.75 -21.09
CA HIS A 41 2.30 -10.06 -22.35
C HIS A 41 1.02 -9.63 -23.04
N VAL A 42 0.89 -8.32 -23.26
CA VAL A 42 -0.20 -7.71 -24.02
C VAL A 42 0.36 -7.22 -25.35
N ASP A 43 -0.07 -7.83 -26.45
CA ASP A 43 0.29 -7.35 -27.78
C ASP A 43 -0.45 -6.03 -28.04
N LEU A 44 0.31 -5.04 -28.51
CA LEU A 44 -0.21 -3.73 -28.88
C LEU A 44 -0.24 -3.59 -30.40
N PRO A 45 -1.03 -2.65 -30.96
CA PRO A 45 -1.13 -2.47 -32.40
C PRO A 45 0.22 -2.01 -32.99
N MET A 46 0.58 -2.55 -34.16
CA MET A 46 1.82 -2.18 -34.87
C MET A 46 1.90 -0.68 -35.18
N THR A 47 0.76 0.01 -35.30
CA THR A 47 0.69 1.45 -35.48
C THR A 47 1.39 2.23 -34.37
N ILE A 48 1.53 1.67 -33.16
CA ILE A 48 2.34 2.28 -32.10
C ILE A 48 3.82 2.18 -32.48
N GLY A 49 4.30 1.00 -32.90
CA GLY A 49 5.66 0.82 -33.40
C GLY A 49 5.98 1.72 -34.59
N ASP A 50 5.07 1.82 -35.55
CA ASP A 50 5.19 2.72 -36.71
C ASP A 50 5.36 4.18 -36.26
N ARG A 51 4.54 4.64 -35.30
CA ARG A 51 4.68 5.99 -34.73
C ARG A 51 6.04 6.22 -34.07
N PHE A 52 6.56 5.22 -33.36
CA PHE A 52 7.89 5.32 -32.74
C PHE A 52 8.99 5.41 -33.81
N LEU A 53 8.89 4.59 -34.86
CA LEU A 53 9.85 4.60 -35.97
C LEU A 53 9.81 5.92 -36.76
N ASP A 54 8.61 6.42 -37.06
CA ASP A 54 8.40 7.69 -37.76
C ASP A 54 8.98 8.87 -36.97
N GLU A 55 8.78 8.90 -35.66
CA GLU A 55 9.34 9.95 -34.79
C GLU A 55 10.87 9.86 -34.72
N TYR A 56 11.41 8.65 -34.57
CA TYR A 56 12.85 8.42 -34.52
C TYR A 56 13.57 8.85 -35.82
N ASN A 57 12.90 8.71 -36.97
CA ASN A 57 13.44 9.07 -38.28
C ASN A 57 13.39 10.59 -38.59
N LYS A 58 12.74 11.40 -37.74
CA LYS A 58 12.77 12.86 -37.88
C LYS A 58 14.18 13.42 -37.59
N PRO A 59 14.51 14.62 -38.09
CA PRO A 59 15.75 15.31 -37.70
C PRO A 59 15.90 15.35 -36.17
N ALA A 60 17.10 15.02 -35.69
CA ALA A 60 17.43 14.91 -34.26
C ALA A 60 16.54 13.94 -33.45
N HIS A 61 15.90 12.96 -34.11
CA HIS A 61 14.96 12.01 -33.49
C HIS A 61 13.67 12.65 -32.94
N GLY A 62 13.31 13.84 -33.45
CA GLY A 62 12.05 14.49 -33.14
C GLY A 62 11.81 14.66 -31.64
N MET A 63 10.63 14.26 -31.16
CA MET A 63 10.25 14.34 -29.75
C MET A 63 10.92 13.28 -28.85
N MET A 64 11.77 12.41 -29.39
CA MET A 64 12.47 11.37 -28.62
C MET A 64 13.83 11.84 -28.08
N SER A 65 14.32 13.02 -28.47
CA SER A 65 15.63 13.52 -28.06
C SER A 65 15.71 13.96 -26.60
N ASP A 66 14.57 14.27 -25.98
CA ASP A 66 14.47 14.81 -24.63
C ASP A 66 13.29 14.18 -23.87
N LEU A 67 13.41 14.09 -22.54
CA LEU A 67 12.43 13.43 -21.69
C LEU A 67 11.08 14.16 -21.64
N ASP A 68 11.07 15.49 -21.60
CA ASP A 68 9.81 16.26 -21.52
C ASP A 68 9.06 16.25 -22.85
N GLN A 69 9.79 16.25 -23.96
CA GLN A 69 9.22 16.03 -25.28
C GLN A 69 8.70 14.59 -25.44
N PHE A 70 9.46 13.60 -24.95
CA PHE A 70 9.06 12.20 -25.03
C PHE A 70 7.75 11.95 -24.28
N ARG A 71 7.58 12.56 -23.10
CA ARG A 71 6.32 12.50 -22.32
C ARG A 71 5.11 13.08 -23.07
N GLN A 72 5.32 14.04 -23.96
CA GLN A 72 4.26 14.57 -24.81
C GLN A 72 3.95 13.63 -25.99
N PHE A 73 4.97 13.00 -26.56
CA PHE A 73 4.83 12.03 -27.66
C PHE A 73 4.13 10.74 -27.20
N PHE A 74 4.55 10.22 -26.05
CA PHE A 74 4.04 9.00 -25.44
C PHE A 74 3.69 9.26 -23.96
N PRO A 75 2.46 9.74 -23.68
CA PRO A 75 2.02 10.05 -22.31
C PRO A 75 1.84 8.82 -21.42
N GLY A 76 1.98 7.60 -21.98
CA GLY A 76 1.87 6.34 -21.28
C GLY A 76 0.66 5.52 -21.70
N LEU A 77 0.43 4.43 -20.96
CA LEU A 77 -0.69 3.51 -21.16
C LEU A 77 -1.49 3.39 -19.88
N TYR A 78 -2.80 3.34 -20.02
CA TYR A 78 -3.72 3.03 -18.92
C TYR A 78 -4.10 1.56 -18.96
N PHE A 79 -3.82 0.84 -17.88
CA PHE A 79 -4.16 -0.57 -17.73
C PHE A 79 -5.38 -0.73 -16.82
N THR A 80 -6.30 -1.60 -17.22
CA THR A 80 -7.46 -1.95 -16.40
C THR A 80 -7.89 -3.39 -16.65
N THR A 81 -8.75 -3.91 -15.78
CA THR A 81 -9.37 -5.24 -15.93
C THR A 81 -10.83 -5.07 -16.35
N SER A 82 -11.27 -5.83 -17.37
CA SER A 82 -12.66 -5.80 -17.84
C SER A 82 -13.52 -6.91 -17.22
N PHE A 83 -12.90 -8.02 -16.80
CA PHE A 83 -13.56 -9.20 -16.21
C PHE A 83 -12.69 -9.74 -15.07
N GLY A 84 -13.30 -10.12 -13.94
CA GLY A 84 -12.57 -10.54 -12.74
C GLY A 84 -12.25 -9.39 -11.77
N LYS A 85 -13.29 -8.74 -11.21
CA LYS A 85 -13.15 -7.65 -10.22
C LYS A 85 -12.63 -8.09 -8.84
N SER A 86 -12.30 -9.37 -8.69
CA SER A 86 -11.91 -9.99 -7.42
C SER A 86 -10.42 -10.36 -7.34
N THR A 87 -9.60 -9.94 -8.31
CA THR A 87 -8.18 -10.26 -8.35
C THR A 87 -7.34 -8.98 -8.31
N ILE A 88 -6.43 -8.92 -7.35
CA ILE A 88 -5.36 -7.92 -7.29
C ILE A 88 -4.09 -8.58 -7.79
N ILE A 89 -3.35 -7.89 -8.66
CA ILE A 89 -2.06 -8.35 -9.18
C ILE A 89 -0.98 -7.56 -8.45
N ASN A 90 -0.06 -8.26 -7.80
CA ASN A 90 1.18 -7.65 -7.33
C ASN A 90 2.17 -7.61 -8.49
N VAL A 91 2.40 -6.43 -9.05
CA VAL A 91 3.26 -6.23 -10.21
C VAL A 91 4.66 -5.87 -9.73
N SER A 92 5.63 -6.75 -9.97
CA SER A 92 7.04 -6.48 -9.64
C SER A 92 7.66 -5.42 -10.55
N PHE A 93 7.33 -5.48 -11.84
CA PHE A 93 7.89 -4.60 -12.86
C PHE A 93 6.99 -4.57 -14.11
N THR A 94 7.07 -3.51 -14.91
CA THR A 94 6.37 -3.39 -16.19
C THR A 94 7.27 -2.72 -17.24
N SER A 95 7.31 -3.30 -18.44
CA SER A 95 8.04 -2.76 -19.59
C SER A 95 7.16 -2.70 -20.84
N LEU A 96 7.49 -1.75 -21.71
CA LEU A 96 7.03 -1.70 -23.09
C LEU A 96 8.21 -2.04 -24.00
N ASN A 97 8.03 -3.05 -24.85
CA ASN A 97 9.00 -3.44 -25.86
C ASN A 97 8.46 -3.10 -27.25
N VAL A 98 9.15 -2.21 -27.97
CA VAL A 98 8.88 -1.92 -29.37
C VAL A 98 9.89 -2.69 -30.21
N HIS A 99 9.46 -3.83 -30.74
CA HIS A 99 10.30 -4.69 -31.57
C HIS A 99 10.46 -4.10 -32.97
N TYR A 100 11.69 -4.07 -33.46
CA TYR A 100 12.02 -3.59 -34.80
C TYR A 100 13.02 -4.54 -35.48
N HIS A 101 13.10 -4.43 -36.80
CA HIS A 101 14.10 -5.11 -37.60
C HIS A 101 14.71 -4.14 -38.60
N TYR A 102 15.94 -4.42 -39.02
CA TYR A 102 16.62 -3.67 -40.05
C TYR A 102 17.55 -4.59 -40.85
N THR A 103 17.83 -4.19 -42.09
CA THR A 103 18.80 -4.90 -42.94
C THR A 103 20.19 -4.33 -42.67
N GLU A 104 21.10 -5.16 -42.18
CA GLU A 104 22.52 -4.86 -42.07
C GLU A 104 23.22 -5.32 -43.36
N ALA A 105 23.71 -4.35 -44.13
CA ALA A 105 24.41 -4.63 -45.37
C ALA A 105 25.74 -5.38 -45.10
N GLY A 106 25.93 -6.53 -45.74
CA GLY A 106 27.11 -7.39 -45.53
C GLY A 106 27.27 -7.93 -44.10
N GLY A 107 26.20 -7.98 -43.31
CA GLY A 107 26.22 -8.38 -41.90
C GLY A 107 26.53 -9.87 -41.64
N SER A 108 26.54 -10.71 -42.68
CA SER A 108 26.89 -12.14 -42.54
C SER A 108 28.41 -12.36 -42.57
N SER A 109 28.85 -13.52 -42.08
CA SER A 109 30.26 -13.94 -42.19
C SER A 109 30.73 -14.17 -43.64
N THR A 110 29.80 -14.26 -44.59
CA THR A 110 30.04 -14.39 -46.03
C THR A 110 29.85 -13.08 -46.79
N GLY A 111 29.56 -11.96 -46.10
CA GLY A 111 29.36 -10.64 -46.72
C GLY A 111 27.98 -10.45 -47.36
N GLU A 112 27.00 -11.27 -47.00
CA GLU A 112 25.60 -11.15 -47.44
C GLU A 112 24.81 -10.24 -46.47
N ASP A 113 23.84 -9.53 -47.02
CA ASP A 113 22.90 -8.72 -46.24
C ASP A 113 22.13 -9.60 -45.25
N THR A 114 22.01 -9.12 -44.01
CA THR A 114 21.39 -9.88 -42.93
C THR A 114 20.29 -9.06 -42.27
N VAL A 115 19.12 -9.66 -42.07
CA VAL A 115 18.05 -9.05 -41.26
C VAL A 115 18.40 -9.21 -39.78
N ARG A 116 18.57 -8.09 -39.09
CA ARG A 116 18.74 -8.03 -37.64
C ARG A 116 17.42 -7.68 -36.97
N THR A 117 17.21 -8.20 -35.77
CA THR A 117 16.05 -7.90 -34.94
C THR A 117 16.52 -7.41 -33.57
N ASP A 118 15.83 -6.42 -33.03
CA ASP A 118 16.03 -5.96 -31.65
C ASP A 118 14.73 -5.30 -31.14
N ALA A 119 14.77 -4.72 -29.94
CA ALA A 119 13.68 -3.98 -29.35
C ALA A 119 14.17 -2.74 -28.61
N LEU A 120 13.45 -1.64 -28.81
CA LEU A 120 13.48 -0.52 -27.87
C LEU A 120 12.72 -0.97 -26.61
N ARG A 121 13.39 -0.98 -25.46
CA ARG A 121 12.83 -1.42 -24.19
C ARG A 121 12.67 -0.22 -23.28
N LEU A 122 11.42 0.10 -22.93
CA LEU A 122 11.08 1.18 -22.02
C LEU A 122 10.65 0.57 -20.70
N TYR A 123 11.44 0.83 -19.67
CA TYR A 123 11.20 0.35 -18.32
C TYR A 123 10.44 1.41 -17.53
N ILE A 124 9.41 1.00 -16.79
CA ILE A 124 8.78 1.91 -15.83
C ILE A 124 9.73 2.09 -14.64
N THR A 125 10.08 3.33 -14.34
CA THR A 125 10.87 3.72 -13.17
C THR A 125 10.00 4.43 -12.13
N PRO A 126 10.44 4.53 -10.86
CA PRO A 126 9.74 5.34 -9.86
C PRO A 126 9.55 6.81 -10.24
N ASP A 127 10.37 7.35 -11.16
CA ASP A 127 10.25 8.73 -11.66
C ASP A 127 9.05 8.95 -12.59
N VAL A 128 8.42 7.86 -13.05
CA VAL A 128 7.18 7.93 -13.84
C VAL A 128 6.01 7.80 -12.87
N THR A 129 5.20 8.86 -12.78
CA THR A 129 4.01 8.87 -11.92
C THR A 129 3.05 7.76 -12.33
N GLN A 130 2.80 6.83 -11.41
CA GLN A 130 1.80 5.79 -11.57
C GLN A 130 0.53 6.17 -10.80
N ILE A 131 -0.62 6.07 -11.45
CA ILE A 131 -1.92 6.32 -10.82
C ILE A 131 -2.68 5.00 -10.76
N ASN A 132 -2.63 4.36 -9.59
CA ASN A 132 -3.40 3.15 -9.31
C ASN A 132 -4.76 3.55 -8.73
N THR A 133 -5.85 3.07 -9.33
CA THR A 133 -7.21 3.29 -8.83
C THR A 133 -7.79 1.97 -8.37
N ILE A 134 -8.10 1.86 -7.08
CA ILE A 134 -8.83 0.73 -6.52
C ILE A 134 -10.18 1.22 -6.02
N ARG A 135 -11.24 0.46 -6.33
CA ARG A 135 -12.61 0.76 -5.91
C ARG A 135 -13.20 -0.49 -5.29
N SER A 136 -13.81 -0.33 -4.12
CA SER A 136 -14.48 -1.40 -3.38
C SER A 136 -15.94 -1.02 -3.12
N SER A 137 -16.85 -2.00 -3.20
CA SER A 137 -18.22 -1.83 -2.71
C SER A 137 -18.22 -2.17 -1.22
N ASN A 138 -18.45 -1.18 -0.37
CA ASN A 138 -18.31 -1.31 1.09
C ASN A 138 -19.62 -1.06 1.84
N GLN A 139 -20.72 -0.78 1.16
CA GLN A 139 -21.97 -0.30 1.77
C GLN A 139 -22.48 -1.21 2.90
N GLN A 140 -22.44 -2.53 2.70
CA GLN A 140 -22.87 -3.52 3.71
C GLN A 140 -21.98 -3.52 4.96
N LEU A 141 -20.71 -3.14 4.82
CA LEU A 141 -19.75 -3.08 5.94
C LEU A 141 -19.87 -1.76 6.74
N LEU A 142 -20.62 -0.79 6.23
CA LEU A 142 -20.88 0.50 6.86
C LEU A 142 -22.22 0.52 7.62
N GLU A 143 -22.99 -0.56 7.55
CA GLU A 143 -24.23 -0.69 8.32
C GLU A 143 -23.92 -0.70 9.81
N GLU A 144 -24.72 0.03 10.59
CA GLU A 144 -24.55 0.09 12.03
C GLU A 144 -24.81 -1.28 12.66
N ASN A 145 -23.94 -1.71 13.56
CA ASN A 145 -24.03 -2.96 14.28
C ASN A 145 -23.66 -2.72 15.73
N ASP A 146 -24.25 -3.38 16.71
CA ASP A 146 -23.94 -3.13 18.13
C ASP A 146 -22.73 -3.93 18.65
N SER A 147 -22.33 -4.99 17.94
CA SER A 147 -21.34 -5.96 18.42
C SER A 147 -19.98 -5.84 17.74
N HIS A 148 -19.92 -5.29 16.52
CA HIS A 148 -18.69 -5.25 15.75
C HIS A 148 -18.60 -4.05 14.81
N THR A 149 -17.40 -3.83 14.31
CA THR A 149 -17.07 -2.89 13.22
C THR A 149 -15.99 -3.52 12.35
N TYR A 150 -15.63 -2.85 11.26
CA TYR A 150 -14.71 -3.40 10.26
C TYR A 150 -13.54 -2.45 10.02
N VAL A 151 -12.36 -3.03 9.89
CA VAL A 151 -11.26 -2.42 9.14
C VAL A 151 -10.98 -3.27 7.91
N LYS A 152 -10.81 -2.60 6.77
CA LYS A 152 -10.58 -3.26 5.48
C LYS A 152 -9.69 -2.41 4.60
N SER A 153 -8.88 -3.07 3.79
CA SER A 153 -8.10 -2.45 2.72
C SER A 153 -8.10 -3.33 1.47
N PRO A 154 -7.70 -2.77 0.30
CA PRO A 154 -7.56 -1.35 -0.04
C PRO A 154 -8.90 -0.66 -0.30
N ALA A 155 -8.89 0.68 -0.42
CA ALA A 155 -10.08 1.52 -0.67
C ALA A 155 -11.27 1.08 0.21
N GLY A 156 -10.97 0.81 1.47
CA GLY A 156 -11.82 -0.03 2.31
C GLY A 156 -12.58 0.76 3.37
N VAL A 157 -12.80 0.11 4.49
CA VAL A 157 -13.57 0.63 5.62
C VAL A 157 -12.59 0.92 6.75
N VAL A 158 -12.79 2.05 7.42
CA VAL A 158 -12.04 2.44 8.61
C VAL A 158 -13.01 2.55 9.77
N THR A 159 -12.55 2.22 10.96
CA THR A 159 -13.33 2.41 12.18
C THR A 159 -13.03 3.78 12.75
N GLU A 160 -14.08 4.56 13.04
CA GLU A 160 -13.99 5.75 13.88
C GLU A 160 -14.08 5.34 15.36
N ILE A 161 -13.16 5.85 16.17
CA ILE A 161 -13.10 5.63 17.61
C ILE A 161 -13.24 6.99 18.28
N THR A 162 -14.26 7.09 19.14
CA THR A 162 -14.47 8.25 20.00
C THR A 162 -13.91 7.93 21.38
N PHE A 163 -12.91 8.69 21.80
CA PHE A 163 -12.46 8.69 23.18
C PHE A 163 -13.28 9.73 23.95
N PRO A 164 -14.04 9.32 25.00
CA PRO A 164 -14.89 10.22 25.79
C PRO A 164 -14.05 11.10 26.72
N PHE A 165 -13.18 11.92 26.13
CA PHE A 165 -12.20 12.73 26.84
C PHE A 165 -12.88 13.80 27.68
N SER A 166 -14.02 14.31 27.20
CA SER A 166 -14.81 15.30 27.92
C SER A 166 -15.26 14.80 29.31
N GLU A 167 -15.57 13.52 29.44
CA GLU A 167 -16.02 12.89 30.68
C GLU A 167 -14.89 12.73 31.72
N ILE A 168 -13.67 12.45 31.26
CA ILE A 168 -12.52 12.14 32.14
C ILE A 168 -11.60 13.35 32.40
N HIS A 169 -11.79 14.46 31.67
CA HIS A 169 -10.91 15.62 31.72
C HIS A 169 -10.79 16.22 33.14
N GLN A 170 -11.88 16.31 33.90
CA GLN A 170 -11.85 16.86 35.27
C GLN A 170 -10.97 16.04 36.21
N GLU A 171 -11.02 14.71 36.10
CA GLU A 171 -10.17 13.83 36.91
C GLU A 171 -8.70 13.97 36.52
N LEU A 172 -8.42 14.10 35.21
CA LEU A 172 -7.07 14.29 34.66
C LEU A 172 -6.43 15.64 35.05
N LYS A 173 -7.20 16.70 35.33
CA LYS A 173 -6.63 17.96 35.84
C LYS A 173 -5.91 17.80 37.17
N SER A 174 -6.35 16.85 37.99
CA SER A 174 -5.89 16.68 39.37
C SER A 174 -4.83 15.60 39.55
N ARG A 175 -4.52 14.82 38.50
CA ARG A 175 -3.67 13.62 38.59
C ARG A 175 -2.76 13.49 37.38
N ALA A 176 -1.55 12.97 37.59
CA ALA A 176 -0.70 12.56 36.48
C ALA A 176 -1.08 11.16 36.01
N LEU A 177 -1.50 11.05 34.74
CA LEU A 177 -1.76 9.78 34.08
C LEU A 177 -0.44 9.22 33.53
N ASN A 178 0.00 8.08 34.06
CA ASN A 178 1.27 7.46 33.68
C ASN A 178 1.10 6.35 32.65
N LEU A 179 -0.03 5.63 32.73
CA LEU A 179 -0.32 4.51 31.84
C LEU A 179 -1.78 4.58 31.41
N ALA A 180 -1.99 4.50 30.11
CA ALA A 180 -3.28 4.24 29.51
C ALA A 180 -3.07 3.21 28.41
N ASN A 181 -3.27 1.93 28.71
CA ASN A 181 -3.08 0.88 27.72
C ASN A 181 -4.34 0.73 26.89
N PHE A 182 -4.19 0.82 25.57
CA PHE A 182 -5.29 0.59 24.63
C PHE A 182 -5.01 -0.65 23.79
N THR A 183 -5.91 -1.63 23.90
CA THR A 183 -5.89 -2.86 23.11
C THR A 183 -7.24 -3.02 22.44
N LEU A 184 -7.20 -3.36 21.15
CA LEU A 184 -8.37 -3.64 20.36
C LEU A 184 -8.39 -5.11 20.00
N TYR A 185 -9.54 -5.76 20.17
CA TYR A 185 -9.70 -7.17 19.86
C TYR A 185 -10.43 -7.36 18.54
N ALA A 186 -9.93 -8.27 17.72
CA ALA A 186 -10.62 -8.79 16.56
C ALA A 186 -11.43 -10.03 16.96
N LEU A 187 -12.55 -10.25 16.30
CA LEU A 187 -13.32 -11.48 16.44
C LEU A 187 -12.66 -12.58 15.58
N PRO A 188 -12.34 -13.74 16.17
CA PRO A 188 -11.85 -14.87 15.39
C PRO A 188 -12.95 -15.35 14.46
N ASP A 189 -12.65 -15.51 13.18
CA ASP A 189 -13.63 -16.02 12.24
C ASP A 189 -13.76 -17.55 12.40
N ALA A 190 -14.94 -17.99 12.84
CA ALA A 190 -15.23 -19.40 13.12
C ALA A 190 -15.53 -20.22 11.85
N MET A 191 -15.69 -19.59 10.68
CA MET A 191 -16.26 -20.26 9.49
C MET A 191 -15.47 -20.08 8.18
N GLU A 192 -14.21 -19.62 8.22
CA GLU A 192 -13.49 -19.36 6.98
C GLU A 192 -12.99 -20.63 6.26
N ASN A 193 -13.38 -20.76 5.00
CA ASN A 193 -12.69 -21.63 4.05
C ASN A 193 -11.25 -21.09 3.83
N PRO A 194 -10.20 -21.85 4.15
CA PRO A 194 -8.81 -21.40 4.04
C PRO A 194 -8.41 -20.92 2.63
N LEU A 195 -9.13 -21.36 1.59
CA LEU A 195 -8.85 -21.00 0.19
C LEU A 195 -9.27 -19.57 -0.18
N VAL A 196 -10.09 -18.92 0.64
CA VAL A 196 -10.62 -17.56 0.41
C VAL A 196 -10.41 -16.64 1.61
N LYS A 197 -9.58 -17.06 2.57
CA LYS A 197 -9.30 -16.31 3.79
C LYS A 197 -8.65 -14.97 3.47
N ILE A 198 -9.24 -13.89 3.98
CA ILE A 198 -8.62 -12.57 3.99
C ILE A 198 -7.92 -12.42 5.33
N SER A 199 -6.61 -12.19 5.32
CA SER A 199 -5.87 -12.01 6.55
C SER A 199 -6.21 -10.65 7.21
N PRO A 200 -6.22 -10.58 8.54
CA PRO A 200 -6.18 -9.31 9.26
C PRO A 200 -4.98 -8.46 8.81
N PRO A 201 -5.10 -7.13 8.76
CA PRO A 201 -3.95 -6.25 8.58
C PRO A 201 -2.88 -6.55 9.63
N ASP A 202 -1.61 -6.54 9.25
CA ASP A 202 -0.51 -6.74 10.21
C ASP A 202 -0.45 -5.58 11.20
N TYR A 203 -0.71 -4.35 10.75
CA TYR A 203 -0.66 -3.15 11.57
C TYR A 203 -1.87 -2.25 11.34
N LEU A 204 -2.27 -1.56 12.38
CA LEU A 204 -3.28 -0.50 12.32
C LEU A 204 -2.67 0.80 12.82
N LEU A 205 -2.96 1.89 12.11
CA LEU A 205 -2.67 3.25 12.53
C LEU A 205 -3.92 3.83 13.21
N LEU A 206 -3.76 4.24 14.46
CA LEU A 206 -4.73 5.05 15.18
C LEU A 206 -4.32 6.51 15.02
N VAL A 207 -5.05 7.30 14.25
CA VAL A 207 -4.70 8.69 13.93
C VAL A 207 -5.86 9.63 14.19
N ASN A 208 -5.58 10.76 14.85
CA ASN A 208 -6.56 11.78 15.15
C ASN A 208 -7.15 12.32 13.84
N ARG A 209 -8.47 12.50 13.78
CA ARG A 209 -9.19 12.99 12.60
C ARG A 209 -8.54 14.24 12.00
N ASP A 210 -8.18 15.19 12.85
CA ASP A 210 -7.69 16.50 12.42
C ASP A 210 -6.21 16.45 11.98
N SER A 211 -5.50 15.35 12.29
CA SER A 211 -4.11 15.10 11.90
C SER A 211 -3.95 14.18 10.68
N LEU A 212 -5.03 13.57 10.21
CA LEU A 212 -5.01 12.63 9.08
C LEU A 212 -4.68 13.31 7.75
N ALA A 213 -5.17 14.53 7.52
CA ALA A 213 -4.97 15.23 6.26
C ALA A 213 -3.47 15.51 5.99
N GLY A 214 -2.95 14.97 4.89
CA GLY A 214 -1.54 15.10 4.54
C GLY A 214 -0.59 14.19 5.34
N PHE A 215 -1.11 13.23 6.12
CA PHE A 215 -0.28 12.29 6.87
C PHE A 215 0.54 11.39 5.93
N PHE A 216 -0.15 10.69 5.03
CA PHE A 216 0.48 9.75 4.08
C PHE A 216 1.20 10.50 2.94
N GLU A 217 0.63 11.58 2.42
CA GLU A 217 1.20 12.35 1.31
C GLU A 217 2.55 12.99 1.64
N LYS A 218 2.80 13.24 2.94
CA LYS A 218 4.05 13.80 3.44
C LYS A 218 4.97 12.75 4.06
N GLY A 219 4.61 11.45 3.99
CA GLY A 219 5.38 10.36 4.58
C GLY A 219 5.60 10.54 6.09
N LYS A 220 4.59 11.02 6.81
CA LYS A 220 4.71 11.21 8.26
C LYS A 220 4.77 9.86 8.96
N LEU A 221 5.60 9.78 9.99
CA LEU A 221 5.61 8.68 10.93
C LEU A 221 4.75 9.02 12.16
N PRO A 222 4.21 8.01 12.87
CA PRO A 222 3.46 8.21 14.09
C PRO A 222 4.28 8.96 15.15
N ASP A 223 3.66 9.96 15.77
CA ASP A 223 4.28 10.83 16.78
C ASP A 223 4.05 10.35 18.22
N ASN A 224 3.25 9.30 18.41
CA ASN A 224 2.79 8.80 19.70
C ASN A 224 2.08 9.87 20.55
N ILE A 225 1.40 10.83 19.90
CA ILE A 225 0.57 11.85 20.54
C ILE A 225 -0.76 11.97 19.79
N THR A 226 -0.70 12.34 18.52
CA THR A 226 -1.86 12.46 17.62
C THR A 226 -2.01 11.23 16.73
N SER A 227 -1.01 10.36 16.70
CA SER A 227 -0.97 9.15 15.88
C SER A 227 -0.16 8.04 16.57
N PHE A 228 -0.67 6.80 16.52
CA PHE A 228 -0.07 5.62 17.15
C PHE A 228 -0.12 4.43 16.20
N LEU A 229 0.99 3.71 16.09
CA LEU A 229 1.02 2.42 15.40
C LEU A 229 0.74 1.31 16.40
N SER A 230 -0.07 0.33 16.01
CA SER A 230 -0.22 -0.88 16.80
C SER A 230 1.06 -1.74 16.77
N ASP A 231 1.23 -2.60 17.75
CA ASP A 231 2.03 -3.81 17.56
C ASP A 231 1.48 -4.64 16.40
N LYS A 232 2.31 -5.55 15.88
CA LYS A 232 1.86 -6.49 14.85
C LYS A 232 0.68 -7.31 15.39
N PHE A 233 -0.33 -7.53 14.56
CA PHE A 233 -1.50 -8.33 14.88
C PHE A 233 -1.11 -9.66 15.53
N ASP A 234 -1.64 -9.90 16.73
CA ASP A 234 -1.39 -11.12 17.48
C ASP A 234 -2.49 -12.14 17.19
N ALA A 235 -2.19 -13.14 16.36
CA ALA A 235 -3.13 -14.19 16.00
C ALA A 235 -3.47 -15.16 17.15
N THR A 236 -2.73 -15.12 18.27
CA THR A 236 -3.03 -15.94 19.46
C THR A 236 -4.13 -15.29 20.29
N THR A 237 -4.02 -13.97 20.50
CA THR A 237 -4.98 -13.20 21.29
C THR A 237 -6.03 -12.48 20.45
N TYR A 238 -5.90 -12.53 19.12
CA TYR A 238 -6.68 -11.77 18.15
C TYR A 238 -6.72 -10.28 18.52
N SER A 239 -5.56 -9.65 18.68
CA SER A 239 -5.50 -8.27 19.17
C SER A 239 -4.50 -7.37 18.45
N TYR A 240 -4.79 -6.08 18.51
CA TYR A 240 -3.91 -4.96 18.15
C TYR A 240 -3.64 -4.15 19.41
N LYS A 241 -2.37 -4.02 19.79
CA LYS A 241 -1.97 -3.28 20.99
C LYS A 241 -1.35 -1.95 20.59
N PHE A 242 -1.91 -0.84 21.04
CA PHE A 242 -1.38 0.51 20.80
C PHE A 242 -0.43 0.97 21.90
N ASN A 243 -0.13 0.07 22.86
CA ASN A 243 0.67 0.36 24.03
C ASN A 243 0.12 1.58 24.79
N ASN A 244 1.00 2.39 25.36
CA ASN A 244 0.63 3.48 26.27
C ASN A 244 0.19 4.74 25.49
N ILE A 245 -1.11 5.01 25.46
CA ILE A 245 -1.72 6.22 24.89
C ILE A 245 -1.85 7.36 25.91
N SER A 246 -1.22 7.28 27.08
CA SER A 246 -1.30 8.36 28.09
C SER A 246 -0.69 9.67 27.61
N SER A 247 0.25 9.63 26.66
CA SER A 247 0.82 10.82 26.01
C SER A 247 -0.25 11.65 25.29
N MET A 248 -1.18 11.00 24.58
CA MET A 248 -2.35 11.63 23.97
C MET A 248 -3.20 12.32 25.03
N MET A 249 -3.62 11.58 26.06
CA MET A 249 -4.50 12.12 27.10
C MET A 249 -3.86 13.29 27.85
N ASN A 250 -2.57 13.19 28.18
CA ASN A 250 -1.82 14.27 28.83
C ASN A 250 -1.66 15.50 27.92
N TYR A 251 -1.43 15.30 26.61
CA TYR A 251 -1.33 16.38 25.63
C TYR A 251 -2.65 17.15 25.53
N TYR A 252 -3.77 16.45 25.34
CA TYR A 252 -5.08 17.09 25.26
C TYR A 252 -5.52 17.68 26.59
N ASN A 253 -5.16 17.10 27.74
CA ASN A 253 -5.46 17.69 29.05
C ASN A 253 -4.76 19.04 29.27
N ARG A 254 -3.59 19.25 28.67
CA ARG A 254 -2.82 20.51 28.78
C ARG A 254 -3.26 21.56 27.75
N THR A 255 -3.82 21.12 26.63
CA THR A 255 -4.10 21.99 25.46
C THR A 255 -5.57 22.29 25.30
N MET A 256 -6.47 21.36 25.66
CA MET A 256 -7.89 21.62 25.75
C MET A 256 -8.16 22.47 26.99
N GLY A 257 -8.84 23.60 26.76
CA GLY A 257 -9.16 24.58 27.79
C GLY A 257 -10.26 24.09 28.75
N GLU A 258 -11.16 24.98 29.15
CA GLU A 258 -12.20 24.65 30.15
C GLU A 258 -13.34 23.79 29.61
N ASN A 259 -13.51 23.71 28.28
CA ASN A 259 -14.54 22.94 27.60
C ASN A 259 -13.90 21.85 26.72
N PRO A 260 -13.51 20.70 27.29
CA PRO A 260 -12.94 19.59 26.53
C PRO A 260 -13.98 18.97 25.59
N GLU A 261 -13.55 18.65 24.36
CA GLU A 261 -14.33 17.86 23.41
C GLU A 261 -13.83 16.40 23.41
N ASP A 262 -14.67 15.49 22.93
CA ASP A 262 -14.26 14.11 22.71
C ASP A 262 -13.26 14.00 21.57
N LEU A 263 -12.31 13.08 21.70
CA LEU A 263 -11.25 12.92 20.73
C LEU A 263 -11.66 11.87 19.69
N ILE A 264 -11.74 12.28 18.44
CA ILE A 264 -12.11 11.41 17.33
C ILE A 264 -10.85 10.93 16.61
N TYR A 265 -10.71 9.61 16.51
CA TYR A 265 -9.59 8.95 15.86
C TYR A 265 -10.09 7.96 14.81
N TYR A 266 -9.30 7.78 13.74
CA TYR A 266 -9.52 6.74 12.75
C TYR A 266 -8.53 5.61 12.92
N LEU A 267 -9.03 4.40 12.72
CA LEU A 267 -8.26 3.18 12.71
C LEU A 267 -8.09 2.71 11.27
N ILE A 268 -6.87 2.79 10.76
CA ILE A 268 -6.55 2.62 9.34
C ILE A 268 -5.57 1.46 9.16
N PRO A 269 -5.85 0.46 8.31
CA PRO A 269 -4.87 -0.53 7.89
C PRO A 269 -3.67 0.09 7.18
N VAL A 270 -2.47 -0.26 7.62
CA VAL A 270 -1.22 0.32 7.10
C VAL A 270 -0.12 -0.72 6.89
N ASP A 271 0.70 -0.48 5.87
CA ASP A 271 1.94 -1.21 5.60
C ASP A 271 3.09 -0.47 6.32
N ALA A 272 3.62 -1.06 7.39
CA ALA A 272 4.72 -0.50 8.19
C ALA A 272 6.07 -1.12 7.80
N ILE A 273 7.02 -0.27 7.40
CA ILE A 273 8.35 -0.69 6.95
C ILE A 273 9.38 -0.40 8.04
N PHE A 274 10.05 -1.46 8.50
CA PHE A 274 11.07 -1.38 9.54
C PHE A 274 12.46 -1.67 8.97
N THR A 275 13.46 -0.97 9.50
CA THR A 275 14.87 -1.29 9.28
C THR A 275 15.52 -1.74 10.58
N THR A 276 16.37 -2.76 10.49
CA THR A 276 17.14 -3.23 11.65
C THR A 276 18.41 -2.40 11.77
N VAL A 277 18.53 -1.64 12.86
CA VAL A 277 19.76 -0.92 13.21
C VAL A 277 20.58 -1.80 14.15
N GLN A 278 21.68 -2.37 13.64
CA GLN A 278 22.66 -3.08 14.45
C GLN A 278 23.69 -2.09 15.00
N GLN A 279 23.74 -1.93 16.32
CA GLN A 279 24.75 -1.11 16.99
C GLN A 279 26.07 -1.87 17.25
N SER A 280 26.06 -3.21 17.21
CA SER A 280 27.24 -4.05 17.45
C SER A 280 27.05 -5.46 16.84
N PRO A 281 28.11 -6.16 16.39
CA PRO A 281 28.02 -7.51 15.82
C PRO A 281 27.42 -8.58 16.74
N TYR A 282 27.41 -8.32 18.06
CA TYR A 282 26.94 -9.26 19.09
C TYR A 282 25.62 -8.84 19.74
N SER A 283 24.96 -7.79 19.25
CA SER A 283 23.70 -7.31 19.81
C SER A 283 22.52 -7.61 18.88
N TYR A 284 21.37 -7.94 19.47
CA TYR A 284 20.11 -7.99 18.74
C TYR A 284 19.78 -6.57 18.26
N GLY A 285 19.71 -6.38 16.94
CA GLY A 285 19.44 -5.07 16.35
C GLY A 285 18.07 -4.55 16.76
N SER A 286 17.97 -3.23 16.94
CA SER A 286 16.70 -2.56 17.21
C SER A 286 16.00 -2.29 15.88
N GLN A 287 14.71 -2.62 15.78
CA GLN A 287 13.89 -2.27 14.62
C GLN A 287 13.40 -0.83 14.75
N THR A 288 13.65 -0.03 13.72
CA THR A 288 13.18 1.35 13.62
C THR A 288 12.20 1.44 12.46
N LEU A 289 11.02 2.00 12.70
CA LEU A 289 10.06 2.31 11.65
C LEU A 289 10.64 3.42 10.76
N THR A 290 10.73 3.17 9.46
CA THR A 290 11.27 4.13 8.49
C THR A 290 10.25 4.66 7.53
N ASP A 291 9.17 3.92 7.29
CA ASP A 291 8.11 4.33 6.39
C ASP A 291 6.77 3.71 6.77
N LEU A 292 5.68 4.40 6.45
CA LEU A 292 4.32 3.98 6.78
C LEU A 292 3.37 4.37 5.64
N ASN A 293 2.83 3.35 4.97
CA ASN A 293 2.00 3.53 3.78
C ASN A 293 0.58 3.01 4.01
N ASN A 294 -0.38 3.49 3.22
CA ASN A 294 -1.71 2.89 3.17
C ASN A 294 -1.60 1.42 2.76
N GLN A 295 -2.33 0.52 3.43
CA GLN A 295 -2.38 -0.88 3.05
C GLN A 295 -3.00 -1.04 1.66
N MET A 296 -2.23 -1.52 0.68
CA MET A 296 -2.73 -1.72 -0.69
C MET A 296 -3.10 -3.18 -0.98
N TRP A 297 -2.63 -4.12 -0.16
CA TRP A 297 -2.98 -5.53 -0.26
C TRP A 297 -4.32 -5.84 0.43
N PRO A 298 -5.17 -6.74 -0.09
CA PRO A 298 -6.45 -7.08 0.55
C PRO A 298 -6.25 -7.63 1.96
N THR A 299 -6.73 -6.88 2.93
CA THR A 299 -6.79 -7.30 4.33
C THR A 299 -8.09 -6.84 4.96
N ALA A 300 -8.60 -7.59 5.94
CA ALA A 300 -9.82 -7.25 6.64
C ALA A 300 -9.81 -7.86 8.04
N ALA A 301 -10.35 -7.12 9.00
CA ALA A 301 -10.62 -7.65 10.33
C ALA A 301 -11.99 -7.18 10.82
N LEU A 302 -12.69 -8.11 11.45
CA LEU A 302 -13.90 -7.84 12.23
C LEU A 302 -13.46 -7.47 13.65
N LEU A 303 -13.74 -6.24 14.08
CA LEU A 303 -13.31 -5.72 15.37
C LEU A 303 -14.46 -5.83 16.37
N ASP A 304 -14.16 -6.33 17.56
CA ASP A 304 -15.12 -6.49 18.64
C ASP A 304 -15.38 -5.14 19.31
N LYS A 305 -16.65 -4.72 19.31
CA LYS A 305 -17.09 -3.52 20.04
C LYS A 305 -18.24 -3.80 21.01
N ARG A 306 -18.45 -5.07 21.37
CA ARG A 306 -19.42 -5.42 22.42
C ARG A 306 -19.09 -4.65 23.69
N GLU A 307 -20.15 -4.26 24.40
CA GLU A 307 -20.02 -3.49 25.63
C GLU A 307 -19.04 -4.17 26.59
N GLY A 308 -18.05 -3.39 27.03
CA GLY A 308 -17.02 -3.84 27.96
C GLY A 308 -15.76 -4.46 27.34
N ASN A 309 -15.68 -4.62 26.02
CA ASN A 309 -14.48 -5.10 25.32
C ASN A 309 -13.59 -3.97 24.77
N LEU A 310 -14.14 -2.76 24.59
CA LEU A 310 -13.39 -1.54 24.30
C LEU A 310 -13.12 -0.78 25.61
N LYS A 311 -12.12 -1.24 26.36
CA LYS A 311 -11.71 -0.64 27.64
C LYS A 311 -10.31 -0.07 27.58
N ILE A 312 -10.09 1.01 28.31
CA ILE A 312 -8.78 1.61 28.54
C ILE A 312 -8.50 1.49 30.03
N GLU A 313 -7.41 0.81 30.37
CA GLU A 313 -6.95 0.74 31.75
C GLU A 313 -6.08 1.97 32.05
N LEU A 314 -6.54 2.81 32.98
CA LEU A 314 -5.86 4.04 33.40
C LEU A 314 -5.15 3.83 34.75
N ILE A 315 -3.86 4.16 34.80
CA ILE A 315 -3.08 4.18 36.04
C ILE A 315 -2.59 5.59 36.32
N PHE A 316 -3.01 6.10 37.47
CA PHE A 316 -2.67 7.43 37.96
C PHE A 316 -1.61 7.37 39.06
N SER A 317 -0.77 8.38 39.15
CA SER A 317 -0.03 8.70 40.38
C SER A 317 -0.67 9.90 41.07
N ASN A 318 -0.87 9.79 42.38
CA ASN A 318 -1.18 10.94 43.21
C ASN A 318 0.10 11.76 43.43
N TYR A 319 -0.05 13.07 43.40
CA TYR A 319 0.95 13.99 43.96
C TYR A 319 0.75 14.11 45.47
#